data_AF-A0A7X8FKE3-F1
#
_entry.id   AF-A0A7X8FKE3-F1
#
_cell.length_a   1.000
_cell.length_b   1.000
_cell.length_c   1.000
_cell.angle_alpha   90.00
_cell.angle_beta   90.00
_cell.angle_gamma   90.00
#
_symmetry.space_group_name_H-M   'P 1'
#
loop_
_entity.id
_entity.type
_entity.pdbx_description
1 polymer ?
#
loop_
_entity_poly.entity_id
_entity_poly.type
_entity_poly.pdbx_seq_one_letter_code
_entity_poly.pdbx_strand_id
1 'polypeptide(L)'
;MDSQFSQRVKDILGYSKEEAIRLGNSHISPEHLFLGILRDGEGVAVEILLNQGIDLLVLKGSLEKSIRIESPIPVADHEIIPLLRSTERILKLVYLEAKSLKSPVIDSEHLLLAILKDENALVTRFLSELDVDYQTVRRVVEAGLPSAKADFPREEDDEGPSFGGGGAGRSQQMSSSKPSSDTPVLDNFGIDLTKAAEEGRLDPVVGR
;
A
#
# COMPACT_ATOMS: atom_id res chain seq x y z
N MET A 1 -15.50 -10.20 -5.24
CA MET A 1 -14.86 -8.89 -4.99
C MET A 1 -13.39 -9.06 -4.54
N ASP A 2 -12.94 -10.26 -4.20
CA ASP A 2 -11.76 -10.48 -3.33
C ASP A 2 -10.41 -10.63 -4.02
N SER A 3 -10.37 -10.55 -5.35
CA SER A 3 -9.15 -10.86 -6.11
C SER A 3 -8.07 -9.77 -6.05
N GLN A 4 -8.40 -8.57 -5.56
CA GLN A 4 -7.46 -7.42 -5.53
C GLN A 4 -7.00 -7.05 -4.12
N PHE A 5 -7.55 -7.66 -3.07
CA PHE A 5 -7.10 -7.43 -1.70
C PHE A 5 -5.81 -8.19 -1.40
N SER A 6 -4.86 -7.51 -0.76
CA SER A 6 -3.69 -8.15 -0.15
C SER A 6 -4.14 -9.18 0.90
N GLN A 7 -3.30 -10.18 1.17
CA GLN A 7 -3.59 -11.15 2.23
C GLN A 7 -3.78 -10.44 3.58
N ARG A 8 -2.93 -9.44 3.86
CA ARG A 8 -3.04 -8.57 5.03
C ARG A 8 -4.40 -7.90 5.15
N VAL A 9 -4.95 -7.32 4.08
CA VAL A 9 -6.28 -6.70 4.15
C VAL A 9 -7.38 -7.72 4.45
N LYS A 10 -7.25 -8.96 3.94
CA LYS A 10 -8.19 -10.03 4.29
C LYS A 10 -8.10 -10.40 5.78
N ASP A 11 -6.89 -10.43 6.32
CA ASP A 11 -6.65 -10.70 7.74
C ASP A 11 -7.21 -9.54 8.60
N ILE A 12 -6.99 -8.28 8.21
CA ILE A 12 -7.58 -7.08 8.85
C ILE A 12 -9.12 -7.15 8.85
N LEU A 13 -9.74 -7.58 7.74
CA LEU A 13 -11.19 -7.77 7.68
C LEU A 13 -11.65 -8.88 8.65
N GLY A 14 -10.89 -9.97 8.76
CA GLY A 14 -11.11 -11.01 9.77
C GLY A 14 -11.04 -10.45 11.19
N TYR A 15 -9.99 -9.71 11.50
CA TYR A 15 -9.81 -9.03 12.80
C TYR A 15 -10.95 -8.06 13.09
N SER A 16 -11.40 -7.27 12.10
CA SER A 16 -12.51 -6.34 12.29
C SER A 16 -13.82 -7.04 12.70
N LYS A 17 -14.06 -8.26 12.20
CA LYS A 17 -15.21 -9.08 12.61
C LYS A 17 -15.05 -9.53 14.07
N GLU A 18 -13.87 -10.03 14.43
CA GLU A 18 -13.59 -10.46 15.80
C GLU A 18 -13.69 -9.29 16.81
N GLU A 19 -13.20 -8.11 16.44
CA GLU A 19 -13.30 -6.91 17.28
C GLU A 19 -14.76 -6.48 17.49
N ALA A 20 -15.62 -6.59 16.46
CA ALA A 20 -17.05 -6.32 16.61
C ALA A 20 -17.70 -7.28 17.62
N ILE A 21 -17.39 -8.58 17.54
CA ILE A 21 -17.88 -9.60 18.49
C ILE A 21 -17.37 -9.29 19.90
N ARG A 22 -16.07 -9.06 20.04
CA ARG A 22 -15.39 -8.80 21.32
C ARG A 22 -15.98 -7.58 22.03
N LEU A 23 -16.32 -6.54 21.30
CA LEU A 23 -16.91 -5.30 21.84
C LEU A 23 -18.44 -5.38 22.01
N GLY A 24 -19.07 -6.48 21.60
CA GLY A 24 -20.51 -6.72 21.73
C GLY A 24 -21.37 -6.02 20.69
N ASN A 25 -20.79 -5.61 19.57
CA ASN A 25 -21.47 -4.90 18.50
C ASN A 25 -22.08 -5.88 17.48
N SER A 26 -23.34 -5.63 17.09
CA SER A 26 -24.09 -6.45 16.13
C SER A 26 -23.76 -6.15 14.66
N HIS A 27 -22.94 -5.12 14.40
CA HIS A 27 -22.58 -4.68 13.06
C HIS A 27 -21.09 -4.33 12.99
N ILE A 28 -20.47 -4.56 11.84
CA ILE A 28 -19.08 -4.14 11.59
C ILE A 28 -19.09 -2.67 11.13
N SER A 29 -18.45 -1.80 11.90
CA SER A 29 -18.39 -0.36 11.71
C SER A 29 -16.99 0.07 11.22
N PRO A 30 -16.82 1.30 10.74
CA PRO A 30 -15.50 1.83 10.35
C PRO A 30 -14.46 1.74 11.47
N GLU A 31 -14.90 1.84 12.72
CA GLU A 31 -14.04 1.77 13.89
C GLU A 31 -13.52 0.34 14.12
N HIS A 32 -14.35 -0.69 13.92
CA HIS A 32 -13.88 -2.08 13.98
C HIS A 32 -12.86 -2.36 12.87
N LEU A 33 -13.06 -1.78 11.69
CA LEU A 33 -12.11 -1.88 10.58
C LEU A 33 -10.76 -1.25 10.95
N PHE A 34 -10.78 -0.07 11.57
CA PHE A 34 -9.57 0.59 12.07
C PHE A 34 -8.90 -0.18 13.21
N LEU A 35 -9.67 -0.71 14.16
CA LEU A 35 -9.13 -1.59 15.21
C LEU A 35 -8.48 -2.85 14.60
N GLY A 36 -9.01 -3.37 13.49
CA GLY A 36 -8.39 -4.43 12.71
C GLY A 36 -7.01 -4.02 12.16
N ILE A 37 -6.87 -2.81 11.63
CA ILE A 37 -5.57 -2.25 11.20
C ILE A 37 -4.59 -2.18 12.38
N LEU A 38 -5.05 -1.66 13.53
CA LEU A 38 -4.22 -1.58 14.74
C LEU A 38 -3.83 -2.95 15.30
N ARG A 39 -4.68 -3.97 15.09
CA ARG A 39 -4.43 -5.34 15.56
C ARG A 39 -3.46 -6.10 14.67
N ASP A 40 -3.50 -5.87 13.36
CA ASP A 40 -2.46 -6.38 12.45
C ASP A 40 -1.08 -5.87 12.88
N GLY A 41 -1.01 -4.61 13.33
CA GLY A 41 0.18 -4.04 13.98
C GLY A 41 1.36 -3.78 13.04
N GLU A 42 1.22 -4.17 11.78
CA GLU A 42 2.22 -4.01 10.74
C GLU A 42 1.62 -3.30 9.51
N GLY A 43 2.50 -2.94 8.59
CA GLY A 43 2.11 -2.38 7.31
C GLY A 43 2.05 -0.86 7.27
N VAL A 44 1.82 -0.38 6.06
CA VAL A 44 2.03 1.02 5.71
C VAL A 44 1.08 1.94 6.49
N ALA A 45 -0.16 1.52 6.75
CA ALA A 45 -1.08 2.30 7.57
C ALA A 45 -0.56 2.53 9.00
N VAL A 46 -0.02 1.48 9.62
CA VAL A 46 0.53 1.56 11.00
C VAL A 46 1.80 2.41 11.01
N GLU A 47 2.69 2.23 10.03
CA GLU A 47 3.90 3.04 9.88
C GLU A 47 3.57 4.54 9.71
N ILE A 48 2.53 4.88 8.94
CA ILE A 48 2.11 6.28 8.79
C ILE A 48 1.67 6.85 10.13
N LEU A 49 0.84 6.14 10.89
CA LEU A 49 0.36 6.61 12.19
C LEU A 49 1.52 6.82 13.18
N LEU A 50 2.48 5.88 13.21
CA LEU A 50 3.68 5.99 14.04
C LEU A 50 4.57 7.18 13.63
N ASN A 51 4.73 7.41 12.32
CA ASN A 51 5.51 8.55 11.80
C ASN A 51 4.85 9.90 12.11
N GLN A 52 3.53 9.94 12.31
CA GLN A 52 2.83 11.12 12.80
C GLN A 52 2.91 11.29 14.33
N GLY A 53 3.64 10.41 15.03
CA GLY A 53 3.82 10.48 16.48
C GLY A 53 2.61 10.03 17.29
N ILE A 54 1.67 9.30 16.68
CA ILE A 54 0.48 8.79 17.37
C ILE A 54 0.85 7.57 18.22
N ASP A 55 0.47 7.60 19.49
CA ASP A 55 0.49 6.42 20.34
C ASP A 55 -0.74 5.54 20.04
N LEU A 56 -0.48 4.42 19.36
CA LEU A 56 -1.50 3.45 18.96
C LEU A 56 -2.23 2.83 20.16
N LEU A 57 -1.55 2.69 21.31
CA LEU A 57 -2.15 2.08 22.50
C LEU A 57 -3.20 3.03 23.12
N VAL A 58 -2.87 4.32 23.21
CA VAL A 58 -3.77 5.35 23.73
C VAL A 58 -4.96 5.54 22.79
N LEU A 59 -4.71 5.59 21.48
CA LEU A 59 -5.76 5.71 20.47
C LEU A 59 -6.72 4.52 20.50
N LYS A 60 -6.18 3.29 20.56
CA LYS A 60 -6.95 2.05 20.69
C LYS A 60 -7.85 2.08 21.93
N GLY A 61 -7.29 2.41 23.10
CA GLY A 61 -8.05 2.46 24.35
C GLY A 61 -9.18 3.48 24.32
N SER A 62 -8.95 4.64 23.71
CA SER A 62 -9.94 5.71 23.60
C SER A 62 -11.09 5.34 22.66
N LEU A 63 -10.78 4.69 21.54
CA LEU A 63 -11.79 4.18 20.60
C LEU A 63 -12.60 3.05 21.22
N GLU A 64 -11.95 2.04 21.81
CA GLU A 64 -12.64 0.91 22.45
C GLU A 64 -13.63 1.38 23.51
N LYS A 65 -13.23 2.36 24.34
CA LYS A 65 -14.12 2.92 25.37
C LYS A 65 -15.36 3.60 24.78
N SER A 66 -15.24 4.19 23.60
CA SER A 66 -16.34 4.90 22.93
C SER A 66 -17.33 3.96 22.23
N ILE A 67 -16.89 2.76 21.87
CA ILE A 67 -17.65 1.81 21.01
C ILE A 67 -18.16 0.61 21.81
N ARG A 68 -17.57 0.32 22.98
CA ARG A 68 -17.95 -0.81 23.81
C ARG A 68 -19.40 -0.70 24.28
N ILE A 69 -20.18 -1.74 24.03
CA ILE A 69 -21.54 -1.87 24.55
C ILE A 69 -21.47 -2.54 25.93
N GLU A 70 -22.00 -1.87 26.96
CA GLU A 70 -21.98 -2.37 28.35
C GLU A 70 -22.89 -3.59 28.57
N SER A 71 -23.92 -3.75 27.74
CA SER A 71 -24.81 -4.93 27.73
C SER A 71 -24.78 -5.61 26.37
N PRO A 72 -23.78 -6.49 26.12
CA PRO A 72 -23.66 -7.21 24.85
C PRO A 72 -24.88 -8.08 24.61
N ILE A 73 -25.39 -8.05 23.38
CA ILE A 73 -26.30 -9.11 22.92
C ILE A 73 -25.41 -10.33 22.66
N PRO A 74 -25.73 -11.52 23.18
CA PRO A 74 -24.96 -12.72 22.87
C PRO A 74 -25.11 -13.02 21.38
N VAL A 75 -24.12 -12.60 20.58
CA VAL A 75 -23.97 -12.97 19.18
C VAL A 75 -23.29 -14.34 19.17
N ALA A 76 -23.90 -15.34 18.53
CA ALA A 76 -23.26 -16.64 18.42
C ALA A 76 -22.00 -16.54 17.53
N ASP A 77 -20.93 -17.25 17.90
CA ASP A 77 -19.60 -17.19 17.25
C ASP A 77 -19.60 -17.48 15.73
N HIS A 78 -20.71 -17.98 15.18
CA HIS A 78 -20.87 -18.34 13.77
C HIS A 78 -21.87 -17.48 12.99
N GLU A 79 -22.43 -16.43 13.58
CA GLU A 79 -23.30 -15.53 12.83
C GLU A 79 -22.52 -14.65 11.84
N ILE A 80 -23.12 -14.47 10.66
CA ILE A 80 -22.64 -13.50 9.67
C ILE A 80 -23.01 -12.13 10.20
N ILE A 81 -22.02 -11.39 10.69
CA ILE A 81 -22.22 -10.03 11.19
C ILE A 81 -22.36 -9.10 10.00
N PRO A 82 -23.48 -8.39 9.85
CA PRO A 82 -23.68 -7.46 8.76
C PRO A 82 -22.73 -6.27 8.84
N LEU A 83 -22.35 -5.75 7.67
CA LEU A 83 -21.60 -4.50 7.56
C LEU A 83 -22.56 -3.32 7.73
N LEU A 84 -22.11 -2.27 8.42
CA LEU A 84 -22.82 -1.01 8.44
C LEU A 84 -22.76 -0.35 7.04
N ARG A 85 -23.79 0.42 6.66
CA ARG A 85 -23.82 1.10 5.35
C ARG A 85 -22.63 2.04 5.12
N SER A 86 -22.11 2.65 6.18
CA SER A 86 -20.86 3.42 6.13
C SER A 86 -19.65 2.54 5.81
N THR A 87 -19.52 1.38 6.46
CA THR A 87 -18.44 0.40 6.20
C THR A 87 -18.48 -0.11 4.77
N GLU A 88 -19.66 -0.47 4.23
CA GLU A 88 -19.79 -0.89 2.83
C GLU A 88 -19.36 0.22 1.85
N ARG A 89 -19.70 1.48 2.17
CA ARG A 89 -19.25 2.63 1.38
C ARG A 89 -17.74 2.78 1.46
N ILE A 90 -17.13 2.68 2.65
CA ILE A 90 -15.68 2.73 2.82
C ILE A 90 -15.02 1.66 1.98
N LEU A 91 -15.46 0.41 2.04
CA LEU A 91 -14.90 -0.68 1.23
C LEU A 91 -14.97 -0.38 -0.28
N LYS A 92 -16.01 0.30 -0.76
CA LYS A 92 -16.09 0.77 -2.16
C LYS A 92 -15.09 1.91 -2.43
N LEU A 93 -14.90 2.84 -1.49
CA LEU A 93 -13.93 3.92 -1.60
C LEU A 93 -12.49 3.42 -1.63
N VAL A 94 -12.17 2.32 -0.93
CA VAL A 94 -10.84 1.70 -0.95
C VAL A 94 -10.38 1.38 -2.36
N TYR A 95 -11.27 0.85 -3.21
CA TYR A 95 -10.95 0.58 -4.62
C TYR A 95 -10.63 1.86 -5.40
N LEU A 96 -11.32 2.96 -5.08
CA LEU A 96 -11.07 4.26 -5.70
C LEU A 96 -9.73 4.84 -5.25
N GLU A 97 -9.37 4.70 -3.96
CA GLU A 97 -8.07 5.15 -3.45
C GLU A 97 -6.92 4.33 -4.06
N ALA A 98 -7.03 3.00 -4.12
CA ALA A 98 -6.05 2.14 -4.79
C ALA A 98 -5.87 2.48 -6.26
N LYS A 99 -6.98 2.70 -6.98
CA LYS A 99 -6.94 3.12 -8.37
C LYS A 99 -6.34 4.52 -8.54
N SER A 100 -6.65 5.45 -7.64
CA SER A 100 -6.09 6.81 -7.65
C SER A 100 -4.58 6.80 -7.45
N LEU A 101 -4.09 5.93 -6.56
CA LEU A 101 -2.66 5.73 -6.29
C LEU A 101 -1.97 4.80 -7.30
N LYS A 102 -2.71 4.31 -8.32
CA LYS A 102 -2.24 3.37 -9.34
C LYS A 102 -1.66 2.08 -8.76
N SER A 103 -2.11 1.69 -7.57
CA SER A 103 -1.72 0.41 -6.97
C SER A 103 -2.53 -0.73 -7.58
N PRO A 104 -1.89 -1.82 -8.06
CA PRO A 104 -2.59 -3.00 -8.57
C PRO A 104 -3.25 -3.82 -7.46
N VAL A 105 -2.77 -3.68 -6.21
CA VAL A 105 -3.23 -4.42 -5.03
C VAL A 105 -3.71 -3.44 -3.97
N ILE A 106 -4.84 -3.75 -3.36
CA ILE A 106 -5.37 -3.01 -2.23
C ILE A 106 -4.67 -3.48 -0.97
N ASP A 107 -4.02 -2.53 -0.31
CA ASP A 107 -3.30 -2.76 0.95
C ASP A 107 -3.74 -1.78 2.06
N SER A 108 -3.18 -1.93 3.26
CA SER A 108 -3.58 -1.22 4.49
C SER A 108 -3.71 0.31 4.37
N GLU A 109 -2.84 0.97 3.61
CA GLU A 109 -2.82 2.42 3.43
C GLU A 109 -4.04 2.93 2.65
N HIS A 110 -4.51 2.15 1.68
CA HIS A 110 -5.73 2.44 0.92
C HIS A 110 -6.96 2.34 1.82
N LEU A 111 -6.93 1.37 2.75
CA LEU A 111 -7.97 1.18 3.76
C LEU A 111 -8.01 2.37 4.72
N LEU A 112 -6.86 2.81 5.22
CA LEU A 112 -6.74 3.98 6.09
C LEU A 112 -7.23 5.26 5.40
N LEU A 113 -6.81 5.50 4.15
CA LEU A 113 -7.26 6.65 3.37
C LEU A 113 -8.78 6.65 3.16
N ALA A 114 -9.37 5.48 2.87
CA ALA A 114 -10.81 5.37 2.68
C ALA A 114 -11.60 5.62 3.97
N ILE A 115 -11.08 5.20 5.14
CA ILE A 115 -11.68 5.49 6.45
C ILE A 115 -11.64 7.01 6.71
N LEU A 116 -10.48 7.65 6.52
CA LEU A 116 -10.31 9.09 6.72
C LEU A 116 -11.16 9.95 5.79
N LYS A 117 -11.59 9.41 4.64
CA LYS A 117 -12.48 10.08 3.71
C LYS A 117 -13.94 10.09 4.17
N ASP A 118 -14.28 9.27 5.17
CA ASP A 118 -15.58 9.30 5.80
C ASP A 118 -15.57 10.27 7.00
N GLU A 119 -16.08 11.48 6.79
CA GLU A 119 -16.19 12.53 7.83
C GLU A 119 -17.11 12.13 9.00
N ASN A 120 -18.00 11.15 8.78
CA ASN A 120 -18.92 10.68 9.81
C ASN A 120 -18.31 9.59 10.71
N ALA A 121 -17.19 8.99 10.31
CA ALA A 121 -16.55 7.94 11.10
C ALA A 121 -15.95 8.53 12.37
N LEU A 122 -16.10 7.82 13.49
CA LEU A 122 -15.54 8.27 14.77
C LEU A 122 -14.02 8.32 14.69
N VAL A 123 -13.40 7.35 14.01
CA VAL A 123 -11.95 7.28 13.74
C VAL A 123 -11.42 8.58 13.13
N THR A 124 -12.11 9.13 12.12
CA THR A 124 -11.69 10.36 11.44
C THR A 124 -11.66 11.53 12.41
N ARG A 125 -12.66 11.64 13.30
CA ARG A 125 -12.70 12.71 14.31
C ARG A 125 -11.54 12.61 15.29
N PHE A 126 -11.28 11.40 15.80
CA PHE A 126 -10.15 11.15 16.71
C PHE A 126 -8.79 11.44 16.04
N LEU A 127 -8.62 11.09 14.77
CA LEU A 127 -7.38 11.36 14.05
C LEU A 127 -7.22 12.84 13.71
N SER A 128 -8.30 13.55 13.37
CA SER A 128 -8.27 15.00 13.18
C SER A 128 -7.97 15.76 14.48
N GLU A 129 -8.38 15.26 15.65
CA GLU A 129 -7.96 15.81 16.95
C GLU A 129 -6.45 15.65 17.21
N LEU A 130 -5.80 14.71 16.50
CA LEU A 130 -4.36 14.46 16.53
C LEU A 130 -3.64 15.06 15.31
N ASP A 131 -4.26 16.01 14.60
CA ASP A 131 -3.76 16.66 13.38
C ASP A 131 -3.47 15.69 12.19
N VAL A 132 -4.06 14.50 12.21
CA VAL A 132 -3.94 13.50 11.15
C VAL A 132 -5.19 13.45 10.28
N ASP A 133 -5.14 14.20 9.19
CA ASP A 133 -6.19 14.27 8.19
C ASP A 133 -5.87 13.44 6.92
N TYR A 134 -6.91 13.21 6.09
CA TYR A 134 -6.78 12.56 4.78
C TYR A 134 -5.65 13.17 3.93
N GLN A 135 -5.52 14.49 3.89
CA GLN A 135 -4.50 15.17 3.06
C GLN A 135 -3.08 14.95 3.58
N THR A 136 -2.91 14.79 4.90
CA THR A 136 -1.61 14.52 5.51
C THR A 136 -1.18 13.10 5.20
N VAL A 137 -2.07 12.12 5.44
CA VAL A 137 -1.80 10.71 5.13
C VAL A 137 -1.57 10.51 3.63
N ARG A 138 -2.38 11.14 2.77
CA ARG A 138 -2.23 11.04 1.31
C ARG A 138 -0.88 11.52 0.83
N ARG A 139 -0.39 12.65 1.35
CA ARG A 139 0.94 13.17 1.01
C ARG A 139 2.04 12.20 1.40
N VAL A 140 1.94 11.56 2.56
CA VAL A 140 2.92 10.55 3.01
C VAL A 140 2.91 9.32 2.11
N VAL A 141 1.74 8.85 1.70
CA VAL A 141 1.60 7.72 0.78
C VAL A 141 2.15 8.06 -0.62
N GLU A 142 1.82 9.25 -1.15
CA GLU A 142 2.28 9.70 -2.47
C GLU A 142 3.79 10.00 -2.50
N ALA A 143 4.36 10.51 -1.40
CA ALA A 143 5.80 10.70 -1.28
C ALA A 143 6.57 9.36 -1.23
N GLY A 144 5.86 8.25 -1.01
CA GLY A 144 6.44 6.98 -0.63
C GLY A 144 6.96 7.05 0.79
N LEU A 145 6.63 6.05 1.62
CA LEU A 145 7.34 5.95 2.90
C LEU A 145 8.82 5.77 2.59
N PRO A 146 9.73 6.42 3.34
CA PRO A 146 11.14 6.12 3.27
C PRO A 146 11.29 4.66 3.73
N SER A 147 11.21 3.74 2.77
CA SER A 147 11.59 2.37 3.02
C SER A 147 13.05 2.48 3.41
N ALA A 148 13.34 2.24 4.69
CA ALA A 148 14.68 1.95 5.17
C ALA A 148 15.11 0.60 4.58
N LYS A 149 15.15 0.50 3.25
CA LYS A 149 16.11 -0.34 2.56
C LYS A 149 17.44 0.30 2.92
N ALA A 150 18.02 -0.17 4.02
CA ALA A 150 19.45 -0.22 4.13
C ALA A 150 19.90 -1.01 2.91
N ASP A 151 20.19 -0.27 1.84
CA ASP A 151 20.92 -0.73 0.69
C ASP A 151 22.31 -1.02 1.25
N PHE A 152 22.47 -2.19 1.87
CA PHE A 152 23.79 -2.71 2.14
C PHE A 152 24.39 -2.89 0.75
N PRO A 153 25.42 -2.10 0.37
CA PRO A 153 26.23 -2.50 -0.75
C PRO A 153 26.73 -3.87 -0.35
N ARG A 154 26.35 -4.92 -1.08
CA ARG A 154 27.14 -6.14 -1.06
C ARG A 154 28.48 -5.70 -1.64
N GLU A 155 29.43 -5.38 -0.76
CA GLU A 155 30.83 -5.36 -1.11
C GLU A 155 31.09 -6.71 -1.79
N GLU A 156 31.39 -6.67 -3.08
CA GLU A 156 31.92 -7.79 -3.85
C GLU A 156 33.31 -8.11 -3.30
N ASP A 157 33.38 -8.71 -2.12
CA ASP A 157 34.60 -9.28 -1.57
C ASP A 157 34.52 -10.80 -1.68
N ASP A 158 34.90 -11.32 -2.85
CA ASP A 158 35.54 -12.63 -2.94
C ASP A 158 36.63 -12.57 -4.02
N GLU A 159 37.77 -11.99 -3.64
CA GLU A 159 39.04 -12.18 -4.33
C GLU A 159 39.53 -13.62 -4.12
N GLY A 160 39.57 -14.41 -5.19
CA GLY A 160 40.41 -15.60 -5.29
C GLY A 160 41.43 -15.44 -6.43
N PRO A 161 42.75 -15.53 -6.19
CA PRO A 161 43.73 -15.43 -7.26
C PRO A 161 43.89 -16.79 -7.95
N SER A 162 43.66 -16.86 -9.25
CA SER A 162 44.09 -18.03 -10.04
C SER A 162 44.66 -17.66 -11.39
N PHE A 163 45.94 -18.00 -11.51
CA PHE A 163 46.85 -17.89 -12.64
C PHE A 163 46.36 -18.63 -13.90
N GLY A 164 46.56 -18.04 -15.08
CA GLY A 164 47.01 -18.80 -16.26
C GLY A 164 46.27 -18.56 -17.58
N GLY A 165 46.94 -17.82 -18.49
CA GLY A 165 47.13 -18.28 -19.87
C GLY A 165 46.22 -17.77 -20.99
N GLY A 166 46.65 -16.68 -21.64
CA GLY A 166 46.80 -16.59 -23.10
C GLY A 166 45.57 -16.50 -24.00
N GLY A 167 45.41 -15.36 -24.69
CA GLY A 167 44.57 -15.28 -25.89
C GLY A 167 44.24 -13.86 -26.32
N ALA A 168 44.94 -13.38 -27.34
CA ALA A 168 44.73 -12.08 -27.98
C ALA A 168 43.31 -11.92 -28.54
N GLY A 169 42.67 -10.77 -28.24
CA GLY A 169 41.36 -10.40 -28.76
C GLY A 169 41.10 -8.91 -28.57
N ARG A 170 41.36 -8.16 -29.64
CA ARG A 170 41.27 -6.71 -29.78
C ARG A 170 39.81 -6.29 -30.01
N SER A 171 39.25 -5.46 -29.14
CA SER A 171 38.21 -4.48 -29.51
C SER A 171 38.02 -3.42 -28.43
N GLN A 172 38.47 -2.21 -28.74
CA GLN A 172 37.88 -0.97 -28.25
C GLN A 172 36.38 -1.00 -28.51
N GLN A 173 35.55 -0.68 -27.52
CA GLN A 173 34.27 -0.08 -27.82
C GLN A 173 33.98 1.08 -26.87
N MET A 174 33.98 2.24 -27.49
CA MET A 174 33.64 3.54 -26.95
C MET A 174 32.22 3.52 -26.39
N SER A 175 32.06 4.16 -25.25
CA SER A 175 30.80 4.71 -24.76
C SER A 175 30.20 5.65 -25.82
N SER A 176 29.22 5.18 -26.58
CA SER A 176 28.40 6.05 -27.43
C SER A 176 27.35 6.73 -26.56
N SER A 177 27.70 7.95 -26.14
CA SER A 177 26.77 8.99 -25.73
C SER A 177 25.58 9.08 -26.69
N LYS A 178 24.36 9.05 -26.15
CA LYS A 178 23.10 9.29 -26.88
C LYS A 178 23.20 10.60 -27.67
N PRO A 179 22.94 10.63 -28.98
CA PRO A 179 22.72 11.89 -29.68
C PRO A 179 21.37 12.47 -29.22
N SER A 180 21.38 13.70 -28.74
CA SER A 180 20.16 14.50 -28.61
C SER A 180 19.61 14.75 -30.01
N SER A 181 18.43 14.20 -30.31
CA SER A 181 17.71 14.45 -31.56
C SER A 181 17.27 15.92 -31.64
N ASP A 182 17.48 16.54 -32.81
CA ASP A 182 17.12 17.94 -33.12
C ASP A 182 15.59 18.16 -33.31
N THR A 183 14.74 17.21 -32.92
CA THR A 183 13.29 17.23 -33.19
C THR A 183 12.43 16.91 -31.96
N PRO A 184 12.42 17.81 -30.95
CA PRO A 184 11.72 17.58 -29.67
C PRO A 184 10.20 17.40 -29.77
N VAL A 185 9.57 17.84 -30.87
CA VAL A 185 8.12 17.64 -31.08
C VAL A 185 7.82 16.21 -31.57
N LEU A 186 8.67 15.63 -32.42
CA LEU A 186 8.47 14.29 -32.96
C LEU A 186 8.74 13.21 -31.91
N ASP A 187 9.70 13.42 -31.00
CA ASP A 187 10.06 12.46 -29.96
C ASP A 187 8.93 12.22 -28.92
N ASN A 188 8.04 13.20 -28.74
CA ASN A 188 6.89 13.09 -27.85
C ASN A 188 5.73 12.29 -28.45
N PHE A 189 5.67 12.17 -29.78
CA PHE A 189 4.54 11.55 -30.50
C PHE A 189 4.94 10.37 -31.39
N GLY A 190 6.24 10.14 -31.60
CA GLY A 190 6.79 9.03 -32.38
C GLY A 190 7.20 7.87 -31.49
N ILE A 191 6.91 6.65 -31.93
CA ILE A 191 7.43 5.43 -31.31
C ILE A 191 8.67 5.00 -32.09
N ASP A 192 9.81 4.97 -31.42
CA ASP A 192 11.07 4.48 -31.98
C ASP A 192 11.09 2.95 -32.00
N LEU A 193 10.83 2.38 -33.19
CA LEU A 193 10.82 0.93 -33.41
C LEU A 193 12.21 0.31 -33.30
N THR A 194 13.28 1.04 -33.61
CA THR A 194 14.65 0.53 -33.52
C THR A 194 15.04 0.34 -32.05
N LYS A 195 14.75 1.35 -31.22
CA LYS A 195 14.95 1.25 -29.77
C LYS A 195 14.06 0.20 -29.13
N ALA A 196 12.80 0.09 -29.55
CA ALA A 196 11.90 -0.97 -29.06
C ALA A 196 12.40 -2.37 -29.40
N ALA A 197 13.14 -2.54 -30.51
CA ALA A 197 13.74 -3.80 -30.92
C ALA A 197 14.97 -4.14 -30.07
N GLU A 198 15.84 -3.14 -29.81
CA GLU A 198 16.99 -3.30 -28.91
C GLU A 198 16.56 -3.64 -27.48
N GLU A 199 15.48 -3.02 -26.99
CA GLU A 199 14.93 -3.26 -25.65
C GLU A 199 14.07 -4.53 -25.57
N GLY A 200 13.94 -5.31 -26.66
CA GLY A 200 13.18 -6.57 -26.69
C GLY A 200 11.68 -6.41 -26.46
N ARG A 201 11.12 -5.20 -26.65
CA ARG A 201 9.69 -4.89 -26.51
C ARG A 201 8.88 -5.13 -27.79
N LEU A 202 9.54 -5.43 -28.91
CA LEU A 202 8.87 -5.76 -30.18
C LEU A 202 8.57 -7.25 -30.26
N ASP A 203 7.32 -7.58 -30.59
CA ASP A 203 6.92 -8.96 -30.88
C ASP A 203 7.56 -9.47 -32.17
N PRO A 204 7.92 -10.77 -32.25
CA PRO A 204 8.49 -11.34 -33.45
C PRO A 204 7.45 -11.34 -34.57
N VAL A 205 7.77 -10.66 -35.67
CA VAL A 205 6.92 -10.65 -36.86
C VAL A 205 7.12 -11.94 -37.64
N VAL A 206 6.08 -12.76 -37.77
CA VAL A 206 6.06 -13.94 -38.62
C VAL A 206 5.31 -13.59 -39.91
N GLY A 207 6.05 -13.23 -40.97
CA GLY A 207 5.48 -12.91 -42.28
C GLY A 207 6.06 -11.63 -42.90
N ARG A 208 5.49 -11.24 -44.05
CA ARG A 208 5.76 -9.96 -44.75
C ARG A 208 4.49 -9.14 -44.82
#